data_AF-A0A497R4F7-F1
#
_entry.id   AF-A0A497R4F7-F1
#
_cell.length_a   1.000
_cell.length_b   1.000
_cell.length_c   1.000
_cell.angle_alpha   90.00
_cell.angle_beta   90.00
_cell.angle_gamma   90.00
#
_symmetry.space_group_name_H-M   'P 1'
#
loop_
_entity.id
_entity.type
_entity.pdbx_description
1 polymer ?
#
loop_
_entity_poly.entity_id
_entity_poly.type
_entity_poly.pdbx_seq_one_letter_code
_entity_poly.pdbx_strand_id
1 'polypeptide(L)'
;MKQKIIKFDKTADFFKLDLEMLKEGIGKALEEFPNGMWELVIRKPTRTPAQRNSIELYCKWLAAKFNDNHVPFVSVYFGKEFEEDWDQELVKEKVFKRALKGKFGKDSTAKATTKEICWVVDYIEKNLALKLGIDLYFPNRMDLLNEQESEEKASQT
;
A
#
# COMPACT_ATOMS: atom_id res chain seq x y z
N MET A 1 -41.06 -2.40 17.43
CA MET A 1 -39.91 -2.49 18.36
C MET A 1 -38.62 -2.47 17.56
N LYS A 2 -37.71 -1.51 17.81
CA LYS A 2 -36.26 -1.70 17.96
C LYS A 2 -35.55 -0.34 18.04
N GLN A 3 -35.14 0.01 19.26
CA GLN A 3 -34.15 1.07 19.52
C GLN A 3 -32.83 0.69 18.83
N LYS A 4 -32.14 1.63 18.17
CA LYS A 4 -30.73 1.49 17.81
C LYS A 4 -29.91 2.42 18.68
N ILE A 5 -29.35 1.87 19.75
CA ILE A 5 -28.44 2.56 20.66
C ILE A 5 -27.09 2.70 19.94
N ILE A 6 -26.70 3.92 19.61
CA ILE A 6 -25.34 4.22 19.13
C ILE A 6 -24.52 4.62 20.36
N LYS A 7 -23.66 3.73 20.86
CA LYS A 7 -22.74 4.03 21.96
C LYS A 7 -21.47 4.65 21.38
N PHE A 8 -21.15 5.87 21.80
CA PHE A 8 -19.87 6.52 21.50
C PHE A 8 -18.97 6.42 22.73
N ASP A 9 -17.85 5.72 22.62
CA ASP A 9 -16.82 5.69 23.65
C ASP A 9 -15.91 6.92 23.49
N LYS A 10 -15.69 7.64 24.59
CA LYS A 10 -15.16 9.03 24.62
C LYS A 10 -13.63 9.08 24.76
N THR A 11 -12.91 8.08 24.26
CA THR A 11 -11.47 7.90 24.57
C THR A 11 -10.58 7.84 23.32
N ALA A 12 -10.74 8.78 22.39
CA ALA A 12 -9.88 8.86 21.20
C ALA A 12 -9.44 10.30 20.90
N ASP A 13 -8.54 10.84 21.72
CA ASP A 13 -7.91 12.17 21.57
C ASP A 13 -6.97 12.32 20.35
N PHE A 14 -7.00 11.44 19.35
CA PHE A 14 -6.02 11.49 18.25
C PHE A 14 -6.59 11.41 16.82
N PHE A 15 -7.90 11.44 16.66
CA PHE A 15 -8.50 11.70 15.34
C PHE A 15 -9.42 12.90 15.46
N LYS A 16 -9.06 14.02 14.82
CA LYS A 16 -10.06 14.94 14.24
C LYS A 16 -10.78 14.18 13.12
N LEU A 17 -11.50 13.11 13.46
CA LEU A 17 -12.53 12.59 12.59
C LEU A 17 -13.61 13.65 12.67
N ASP A 18 -13.85 14.35 11.57
CA ASP A 18 -14.86 15.40 11.56
C ASP A 18 -16.21 14.74 11.84
N LEU A 19 -16.70 14.95 13.05
CA LEU A 19 -17.95 14.42 13.54
C LEU A 19 -19.11 14.87 12.65
N GLU A 20 -18.96 15.98 11.94
CA GLU A 20 -19.94 16.47 10.96
C GLU A 20 -19.94 15.63 9.70
N MET A 21 -18.77 15.31 9.12
CA MET A 21 -18.68 14.43 7.94
C MET A 21 -19.24 13.03 8.21
N LEU A 22 -18.98 12.48 9.40
CA LEU A 22 -19.52 11.17 9.79
C LEU A 22 -21.05 11.21 9.91
N LYS A 23 -21.59 12.28 10.52
CA LYS A 23 -23.05 12.48 10.62
C LYS A 23 -23.70 12.66 9.26
N GLU A 24 -23.06 13.39 8.35
CA GLU A 24 -23.57 13.62 7.00
C GLU A 24 -23.60 12.32 6.18
N GLY A 25 -22.52 11.53 6.23
CA GLY A 25 -22.46 10.23 5.56
C GLY A 25 -23.47 9.22 6.10
N ILE A 26 -23.64 9.17 7.43
CA ILE A 26 -24.67 8.33 8.07
C ILE A 26 -26.07 8.82 7.70
N GLY A 27 -26.30 10.14 7.65
CA GLY A 27 -27.57 10.74 7.23
C GLY A 27 -27.98 10.30 5.83
N LYS A 28 -27.08 10.46 4.85
CA LYS A 28 -27.31 10.02 3.47
C LYS A 28 -27.61 8.52 3.38
N ALA A 29 -26.85 7.68 4.10
CA ALA A 29 -27.08 6.24 4.10
C ALA A 29 -28.45 5.85 4.70
N LEU A 30 -28.90 6.55 5.75
CA LEU A 30 -30.20 6.33 6.38
C LEU A 30 -31.37 6.79 5.50
N GLU A 31 -31.19 7.84 4.70
CA GLU A 31 -32.17 8.29 3.70
C GLU A 31 -32.29 7.30 2.55
N GLU A 32 -31.17 6.77 2.05
CA GLU A 32 -31.13 5.89 0.89
C GLU A 32 -31.67 4.48 1.21
N PHE A 33 -31.47 3.98 2.44
CA PHE A 33 -32.03 2.69 2.86
C PHE A 33 -32.67 2.76 4.25
N PRO A 34 -33.94 3.24 4.33
CA PRO A 34 -34.61 3.53 5.60
C PRO A 34 -34.92 2.28 6.45
N ASN A 35 -35.01 1.10 5.83
CA ASN A 35 -35.37 -0.16 6.50
C ASN A 35 -34.20 -1.14 6.66
N GLY A 36 -32.96 -0.66 6.54
CA GLY A 36 -31.74 -1.47 6.65
C GLY A 36 -31.29 -1.77 8.08
N MET A 37 -30.69 -2.95 8.27
CA MET A 37 -29.76 -3.16 9.38
C MET A 37 -28.39 -2.64 8.97
N TRP A 38 -27.80 -1.82 9.83
CA TRP A 38 -26.55 -1.12 9.57
C TRP A 38 -25.57 -1.47 10.66
N GLU A 39 -24.35 -1.82 10.27
CA GLU A 39 -23.23 -1.99 11.18
C GLU A 39 -22.16 -0.97 10.81
N LEU A 40 -21.90 -0.04 11.73
CA LEU A 40 -20.78 0.89 11.61
C LEU A 40 -19.54 0.26 12.24
N VAL A 41 -18.56 -0.12 11.42
CA VAL A 41 -17.30 -0.69 11.89
C VAL A 41 -16.19 0.36 11.83
N ILE A 42 -15.92 1.01 12.96
CA ILE A 42 -14.77 1.92 13.09
C ILE A 42 -13.54 1.06 13.42
N ARG A 43 -12.53 1.06 12.54
CA ARG A 43 -11.26 0.35 12.77
C ARG A 43 -10.14 1.36 12.98
N LYS A 44 -9.34 1.16 14.03
CA LYS A 44 -8.06 1.86 14.14
C LYS A 44 -7.17 1.39 12.99
N PRO A 45 -6.62 2.29 12.14
CA PRO A 45 -5.72 1.87 11.10
C PRO A 45 -4.49 1.22 11.74
N THR A 46 -4.22 -0.03 11.38
CA THR A 46 -3.06 -0.79 11.90
C THR A 46 -1.74 -0.21 11.38
N ARG A 47 -1.81 0.56 10.28
CA ARG A 47 -0.70 1.20 9.57
C ARG A 47 -1.05 2.64 9.24
N THR A 48 -0.10 3.56 9.32
CA THR A 48 -0.34 4.97 8.93
C THR A 48 -0.53 5.08 7.40
N PRO A 49 -1.34 6.04 6.91
CA PRO A 49 -1.47 6.29 5.47
C PRO A 49 -0.12 6.57 4.80
N ALA A 50 0.78 7.29 5.47
CA ALA A 50 2.12 7.55 4.96
C ALA A 50 2.93 6.25 4.73
N GLN A 51 2.93 5.34 5.70
CA GLN A 51 3.60 4.04 5.59
C GLN A 51 2.94 3.14 4.52
N ARG A 52 1.64 3.31 4.28
CA ARG A 52 0.97 2.65 3.15
C ARG A 52 1.50 3.13 1.82
N ASN A 53 1.46 4.45 1.64
CA ASN A 53 1.81 5.08 0.38
C ASN A 53 3.29 4.86 0.05
N SER A 54 4.17 4.87 1.06
CA SER A 54 5.60 4.60 0.84
C SER A 54 5.87 3.18 0.36
N ILE A 55 5.21 2.16 0.92
CA ILE A 55 5.35 0.77 0.45
C ILE A 55 4.82 0.63 -0.98
N GLU A 56 3.66 1.24 -1.27
CA GLU A 56 3.04 1.17 -2.59
C GLU A 56 3.92 1.84 -3.65
N LEU A 57 4.47 3.02 -3.34
CA LEU A 57 5.43 3.73 -4.20
C LEU A 57 6.69 2.89 -4.46
N TYR A 58 7.29 2.33 -3.41
CA TYR A 58 8.47 1.47 -3.55
C TYR A 58 8.20 0.27 -4.45
N CYS A 59 7.07 -0.42 -4.26
CA CYS A 59 6.72 -1.58 -5.08
C CYS A 59 6.51 -1.19 -6.55
N LYS A 60 5.91 -0.03 -6.81
CA LYS A 60 5.72 0.50 -8.17
C LYS A 60 7.07 0.75 -8.85
N TRP A 61 7.99 1.39 -8.15
CA TRP A 61 9.34 1.70 -8.66
C TRP A 61 10.16 0.45 -8.91
N LEU A 62 10.10 -0.52 -7.99
CA LEU A 62 10.77 -1.79 -8.15
C LEU A 62 10.23 -2.58 -9.34
N ALA A 63 8.91 -2.57 -9.57
CA ALA A 63 8.30 -3.18 -10.75
C ALA A 63 8.84 -2.56 -12.04
N ALA A 64 8.84 -1.22 -12.12
CA ALA A 64 9.42 -0.51 -13.26
C ALA A 64 10.88 -0.89 -13.48
N LYS A 65 11.71 -0.90 -12.43
CA LYS A 65 13.11 -1.31 -12.53
C LYS A 65 13.30 -2.75 -13.00
N PHE A 66 12.44 -3.68 -12.58
CA PHE A 66 12.52 -5.04 -13.10
C PHE A 66 12.21 -5.10 -14.59
N ASN A 67 11.18 -4.39 -15.04
CA ASN A 67 10.80 -4.36 -16.45
C ASN A 67 11.88 -3.67 -17.29
N ASP A 68 12.43 -2.54 -16.82
CA ASP A 68 13.51 -1.80 -17.49
C ASP A 68 14.80 -2.64 -17.64
N ASN A 69 15.05 -3.54 -16.70
CA ASN A 69 16.21 -4.45 -16.73
C ASN A 69 15.88 -5.82 -17.34
N HIS A 70 14.71 -5.95 -17.98
CA HIS A 70 14.25 -7.20 -18.61
C HIS A 70 14.31 -8.41 -17.66
N VAL A 71 13.94 -8.23 -16.40
CA VAL A 71 13.83 -9.31 -15.42
C VAL A 71 12.43 -9.91 -15.53
N PRO A 72 12.24 -11.08 -16.18
CA PRO A 72 10.90 -11.62 -16.39
C PRO A 72 10.29 -12.11 -15.08
N PHE A 73 9.00 -11.87 -14.87
CA PHE A 73 8.23 -12.64 -13.91
C PHE A 73 7.67 -13.87 -14.61
N VAL A 74 8.07 -15.07 -14.16
CA VAL A 74 7.56 -16.32 -14.73
C VAL A 74 6.44 -16.87 -13.84
N SER A 75 5.24 -16.90 -14.39
CA SER A 75 4.07 -17.56 -13.81
C SER A 75 3.89 -18.94 -14.43
N VAL A 76 3.38 -19.90 -13.65
CA VAL A 76 3.10 -21.26 -14.14
C VAL A 76 1.60 -21.49 -14.10
N TYR A 77 0.99 -21.56 -15.28
CA TYR A 77 -0.43 -21.88 -15.46
C TYR A 77 -0.59 -23.15 -16.27
N PHE A 78 -1.38 -24.11 -15.78
CA PHE A 78 -1.63 -25.39 -16.46
C PHE A 78 -0.35 -26.15 -16.83
N GLY A 79 0.70 -26.04 -16.01
CA GLY A 79 2.00 -26.67 -16.27
C GLY A 79 2.83 -26.00 -17.38
N LYS A 80 2.42 -24.83 -17.87
CA LYS A 80 3.16 -24.02 -18.83
C LYS A 80 3.65 -22.73 -18.17
N GLU A 81 4.83 -22.31 -18.58
CA GLU A 81 5.43 -21.05 -18.16
C GLU A 81 4.91 -19.91 -19.04
N PHE A 82 4.56 -18.80 -18.40
CA PHE A 82 4.20 -17.56 -19.04
C PHE A 82 5.09 -16.46 -18.46
N GLU A 83 5.68 -15.67 -19.35
CA GLU A 83 6.41 -14.47 -18.97
C GLU A 83 5.42 -13.30 -18.90
N GLU A 84 5.45 -12.60 -17.78
CA GLU A 84 4.61 -11.45 -17.50
C GLU A 84 5.49 -10.29 -17.02
N ASP A 85 5.03 -9.08 -17.27
CA ASP A 85 5.65 -7.88 -16.72
C ASP A 85 5.36 -7.78 -15.22
N TRP A 86 6.31 -7.19 -14.49
CA TRP A 86 6.09 -6.88 -13.09
C TRP A 86 5.11 -5.72 -12.96
N ASP A 87 4.15 -5.89 -12.07
CA ASP A 87 3.32 -4.80 -11.57
C ASP A 87 3.56 -4.59 -10.06
N GLN A 88 2.97 -3.51 -9.54
CA GLN A 88 3.08 -3.14 -8.14
C GLN A 88 2.58 -4.24 -7.19
N GLU A 89 1.50 -4.95 -7.55
CA GLU A 89 0.88 -5.97 -6.71
C GLU A 89 1.72 -7.24 -6.66
N LEU A 90 2.22 -7.69 -7.82
CA LEU A 90 3.15 -8.81 -7.96
C LEU A 90 4.41 -8.59 -7.15
N VAL A 91 5.04 -7.42 -7.25
CA VAL A 91 6.22 -7.09 -6.43
C VAL A 91 5.89 -7.16 -4.94
N LYS A 92 4.76 -6.59 -4.53
CA LYS A 92 4.33 -6.59 -3.14
C LYS A 92 4.10 -8.00 -2.61
N GLU A 93 3.43 -8.87 -3.37
CA GLU A 93 3.10 -10.23 -2.92
C GLU A 93 4.29 -11.18 -3.02
N LYS A 94 5.01 -11.17 -4.15
CA LYS A 94 6.06 -12.15 -4.45
C LYS A 94 7.43 -11.76 -3.90
N VAL A 95 7.72 -10.47 -3.76
CA VAL A 95 9.01 -10.00 -3.26
C VAL A 95 8.86 -9.47 -1.83
N PHE A 96 8.07 -8.42 -1.65
CA PHE A 96 8.04 -7.69 -0.38
C PHE A 96 7.49 -8.54 0.77
N LYS A 97 6.30 -9.13 0.62
CA LYS A 97 5.71 -9.99 1.64
C LYS A 97 6.51 -11.27 1.88
N ARG A 98 7.15 -11.84 0.86
CA ARG A 98 8.02 -13.01 1.04
C ARG A 98 9.25 -12.68 1.87
N ALA A 99 9.89 -11.53 1.64
CA ALA A 99 11.01 -11.05 2.46
C ALA A 99 10.57 -10.81 3.91
N LEU A 100 9.42 -10.16 4.10
CA LEU A 100 8.84 -9.90 5.42
C LEU A 100 8.51 -11.21 6.16
N LYS A 101 7.89 -12.17 5.48
CA LYS A 101 7.57 -13.50 6.03
C LYS A 101 8.83 -14.28 6.38
N GLY A 102 9.81 -14.30 5.48
CA GLY A 102 11.06 -15.04 5.68
C GLY A 102 11.86 -14.56 6.88
N LYS A 103 11.87 -13.25 7.16
CA LYS A 103 12.62 -12.68 8.29
C LYS A 103 11.81 -12.60 9.59
N PHE A 104 10.56 -12.19 9.53
CA PHE A 104 9.75 -11.82 10.70
C PHE A 104 8.53 -12.71 10.91
N GLY A 105 8.28 -13.69 10.03
CA GLY A 105 7.11 -14.57 10.11
C GLY A 105 5.78 -13.85 9.87
N LYS A 106 5.79 -12.65 9.28
CA LYS A 106 4.58 -11.83 9.05
C LYS A 106 4.11 -11.94 7.61
N ASP A 107 2.88 -12.40 7.43
CA ASP A 107 2.23 -12.52 6.12
C ASP A 107 1.58 -11.22 5.62
N SER A 108 1.52 -10.18 6.46
CA SER A 108 0.85 -8.93 6.14
C SER A 108 1.67 -7.72 6.54
N THR A 109 1.81 -6.79 5.60
CA THR A 109 2.41 -5.47 5.82
C THR A 109 1.60 -4.62 6.79
N ALA A 110 0.33 -4.97 7.08
CA ALA A 110 -0.49 -4.26 8.05
C ALA A 110 -0.03 -4.49 9.50
N LYS A 111 0.66 -5.60 9.78
CA LYS A 111 1.19 -5.95 11.10
C LYS A 111 2.68 -5.61 11.26
N ALA A 112 3.27 -4.98 10.24
CA ALA A 112 4.68 -4.64 10.21
C ALA A 112 4.93 -3.25 10.83
N THR A 113 5.96 -3.18 11.65
CA THR A 113 6.48 -1.91 12.19
C THR A 113 7.31 -1.20 11.13
N THR A 114 7.52 0.12 11.31
CA THR A 114 8.37 0.91 10.42
C THR A 114 9.78 0.33 10.31
N LYS A 115 10.36 -0.13 11.44
CA LYS A 115 11.71 -0.72 11.46
C LYS A 115 11.81 -1.99 10.62
N GLU A 116 10.80 -2.86 10.68
CA GLU A 116 10.76 -4.09 9.87
C GLU A 116 10.62 -3.77 8.38
N ILE A 117 9.86 -2.72 8.02
CA ILE A 117 9.71 -2.27 6.65
C ILE A 117 11.02 -1.70 6.09
N CYS A 118 11.69 -0.81 6.84
CA CYS A 118 13.00 -0.30 6.44
C CYS A 118 13.99 -1.45 6.23
N TRP A 119 14.02 -2.41 7.15
CA TRP A 119 14.88 -3.59 7.00
C TRP A 119 14.56 -4.39 5.73
N VAL A 120 13.27 -4.58 5.39
CA VAL A 120 12.87 -5.30 4.17
C VAL A 120 13.33 -4.55 2.91
N VAL A 121 13.18 -3.22 2.88
CA VAL A 121 13.63 -2.37 1.78
C VAL A 121 15.14 -2.51 1.60
N ASP A 122 15.92 -2.27 2.66
CA ASP A 122 17.39 -2.39 2.62
C ASP A 122 17.84 -3.79 2.19
N TYR A 123 17.14 -4.82 2.66
CA TYR A 123 17.41 -6.21 2.30
C TYR A 123 17.17 -6.46 0.80
N ILE A 124 16.06 -5.96 0.26
CA ILE A 124 15.75 -6.09 -1.17
C ILE A 124 16.79 -5.33 -1.98
N GLU A 125 17.01 -4.05 -1.71
CA GLU A 125 17.97 -3.20 -2.44
C GLU A 125 19.37 -3.83 -2.47
N LYS A 126 19.87 -4.31 -1.32
CA LYS A 126 21.16 -4.98 -1.26
C LYS A 126 21.21 -6.25 -2.11
N ASN A 127 20.14 -7.05 -2.13
CA ASN A 127 20.12 -8.25 -2.96
C ASN A 127 20.01 -7.93 -4.45
N LEU A 128 19.31 -6.86 -4.81
CA LEU A 128 19.22 -6.39 -6.20
C LEU A 128 20.58 -5.93 -6.72
N ALA A 129 21.27 -5.09 -5.95
CA ALA A 129 22.60 -4.61 -6.32
C ALA A 129 23.60 -5.78 -6.43
N LEU A 130 23.63 -6.68 -5.44
CA LEU A 130 24.62 -7.76 -5.42
C LEU A 130 24.34 -8.88 -6.43
N LYS A 131 23.08 -9.20 -6.72
CA LYS A 131 22.72 -10.36 -7.56
C LYS A 131 22.34 -9.99 -8.98
N LEU A 132 21.72 -8.84 -9.17
CA LEU A 132 21.19 -8.41 -10.46
C LEU A 132 21.94 -7.21 -11.03
N GLY A 133 22.82 -6.56 -10.23
CA GLY A 133 23.46 -5.31 -10.64
C GLY A 133 22.47 -4.16 -10.80
N ILE A 134 21.28 -4.28 -10.19
CA ILE A 134 20.23 -3.26 -10.26
C ILE A 134 20.34 -2.39 -9.02
N ASP A 135 20.74 -1.14 -9.22
CA ASP A 135 20.69 -0.11 -8.19
C ASP A 135 19.30 0.50 -8.14
N LEU A 136 18.63 0.33 -6.98
CA LEU A 136 17.37 0.97 -6.66
C LEU A 136 17.56 1.74 -5.36
N TYR A 137 17.25 3.04 -5.42
CA TYR A 137 17.21 3.90 -4.24
C TYR A 137 15.80 4.39 -4.04
N PHE A 138 15.33 4.38 -2.78
CA PHE A 138 14.05 5.00 -2.45
C PHE A 138 14.11 6.51 -2.75
N PRO A 139 13.15 7.06 -3.52
CA PRO A 139 13.18 8.45 -3.92
C PRO A 139 13.07 9.38 -2.71
N ASN A 140 13.91 10.41 -2.70
CA ASN A 140 13.70 11.50 -1.76
C ASN A 140 12.62 12.45 -2.33
N ARG A 141 12.11 13.35 -1.48
CA ARG A 141 11.03 14.27 -1.89
C ARG A 141 11.40 15.15 -3.08
N MET A 142 12.68 15.54 -3.20
CA MET A 142 13.14 16.40 -4.28
C MET A 142 13.15 15.64 -5.61
N ASP A 143 13.51 14.37 -5.60
CA ASP A 143 13.52 13.53 -6.82
C ASP A 143 12.11 13.46 -7.43
N LEU A 144 11.09 13.25 -6.58
CA LEU A 144 9.69 13.18 -7.02
C LEU A 144 9.18 14.50 -7.62
N LEU A 145 9.59 15.64 -7.06
CA LEU A 145 9.18 16.94 -7.58
C LEU A 145 9.79 17.20 -8.96
N ASN A 146 11.06 16.83 -9.15
CA ASN A 146 11.76 17.00 -10.42
C ASN A 146 11.13 16.12 -11.53
N GLU A 147 10.72 14.89 -11.20
CA GLU A 147 10.04 13.99 -12.13
C GLU A 147 8.69 14.56 -12.59
N GLN A 148 7.87 15.06 -11.66
CA GLN A 148 6.57 15.67 -11.98
C GLN A 148 6.70 16.88 -12.91
N GLU A 149 7.68 17.75 -12.64
CA GLU A 149 7.95 18.90 -13.53
C GLU A 149 8.40 18.46 -14.93
N SER A 150 9.09 17.31 -15.05
CA SER A 150 9.52 16.78 -16.35
C SER A 150 8.37 16.17 -17.15
N GLU A 151 7.45 15.47 -16.49
CA GLU A 151 6.25 14.87 -17.12
C GLU A 151 5.25 15.95 -17.58
N GLU A 152 5.06 17.01 -16.80
CA GLU A 152 4.19 18.14 -17.17
C GLU A 152 4.73 18.89 -18.38
N LYS A 153 6.06 19.09 -18.48
CA LYS A 153 6.70 19.70 -19.64
C LYS A 153 6.60 18.82 -20.89
N ALA A 154 6.74 17.50 -20.74
CA ALA A 154 6.61 16.55 -21.84
C ALA A 154 5.18 16.44 -22.39
N SER A 155 4.16 16.63 -21.53
CA SER A 155 2.75 16.60 -21.93
C SER A 155 2.26 17.90 -22.60
N GLN A 156 3.04 18.98 -22.50
CA GLN A 156 2.74 20.29 -23.10
C GLN A 156 3.45 20.51 -24.45
N THR A 157 4.27 19.55 -24.90
CA THR A 157 5.00 19.58 -26.19
C THR A 157 4.34 18.64 -27.19
#